data_AF-A0A1Z8A8D6-F1
#
_entry.id   AF-A0A1Z8A8D6-F1
#
_cell.length_a   1.000
_cell.length_b   1.000
_cell.length_c   1.000
_cell.angle_alpha   90.00
_cell.angle_beta   90.00
_cell.angle_gamma   90.00
#
_symmetry.space_group_name_H-M   'P 1'
#
loop_
_entity.id
_entity.type
_entity.pdbx_description
1 polymer ?
#
loop_
_entity_poly.entity_id
_entity_poly.type
_entity_poly.pdbx_seq_one_letter_code
_entity_poly.pdbx_strand_id
1 'polypeptide(L)'
;MEKDTTDTPKPTSLVQWWTQGKGKLSQAEVLRLLQENKGRLEKSLASIHERNLFYRATNRLFAFFAILAGFIDKIKDALLALLMRIPAPSSLKKSLQAIVDEFSVKGVVDFLQVKMYSLKKAPHNERAIQLMDEVIAYASTHGLDFKKHFPEIGDKFLARRDQLMQHSFFKEFSKTGLERFLATPFSFNRSISPVLEDSAMWHKIFVFLEKKNIADIVLVGDEDKRISLNDDSKAVVGSSQVVRTLYEVSVLKAAGHRVFIIGHHDGYLGPYFVRSVLRRLGFENLAASCNTVVGPRMFSNIVLKSGASNVGNLFLTLPSQKTTAVKANGLAEELQKTARRTQFLIKMPNAGLKMIEKMTYSEFMGSILNDDNQRFDAATVDLDEADKQNLSEYLNLSRQSSGVADLDRADYYLFKSIMYEPFLIFPEGSRSYKEENGDITMKYVNPRYMQAYLRPGDVILPVNLVGGSDITNGWRLSPATLGLSVGKPYQVDAEMIENYEIEGLEVMKTIAALPNIKKVHFSSDVQAGSRR
;
A
#
# COMPACT_ATOMS: atom_id res chain seq x y z
N MET A 1 -14.81 -11.58 72.00
CA MET A 1 -14.13 -10.56 71.17
C MET A 1 -13.48 -11.31 70.01
N GLU A 2 -14.25 -11.52 68.96
CA GLU A 2 -13.80 -12.19 67.74
C GLU A 2 -13.50 -11.09 66.72
N LYS A 3 -12.29 -11.15 66.16
CA LYS A 3 -11.70 -10.08 65.34
C LYS A 3 -12.28 -10.19 63.94
N ASP A 4 -13.10 -9.22 63.57
CA ASP A 4 -13.68 -9.06 62.25
C ASP A 4 -12.56 -8.75 61.23
N THR A 5 -12.15 -9.75 60.46
CA THR A 5 -11.24 -9.58 59.32
C THR A 5 -12.05 -9.13 58.12
N THR A 6 -12.04 -7.82 57.87
CA THR A 6 -12.47 -7.23 56.61
C THR A 6 -11.56 -7.71 55.48
N ASP A 7 -11.96 -8.78 54.79
CA ASP A 7 -11.38 -9.20 53.52
C ASP A 7 -11.70 -8.16 52.45
N THR A 8 -10.78 -7.22 52.22
CA THR A 8 -10.78 -6.43 50.99
C THR A 8 -10.59 -7.37 49.79
N PRO A 9 -11.45 -7.35 48.76
CA PRO A 9 -11.32 -8.26 47.64
C PRO A 9 -10.02 -7.98 46.87
N LYS A 10 -9.16 -8.99 46.75
CA LYS A 10 -7.97 -8.93 45.89
C LYS A 10 -8.38 -8.56 44.45
N PRO A 11 -7.64 -7.69 43.75
CA PRO A 11 -7.99 -7.28 42.40
C PRO A 11 -7.88 -8.47 41.45
N THR A 12 -9.03 -9.02 41.05
CA THR A 12 -9.14 -10.05 40.02
C THR A 12 -8.67 -9.46 38.69
N SER A 13 -7.75 -10.14 37.99
CA SER A 13 -7.21 -9.65 36.72
C SER A 13 -8.31 -9.58 35.64
N LEU A 14 -8.19 -8.66 34.66
CA LEU A 14 -9.17 -8.53 33.56
C LEU A 14 -9.39 -9.86 32.82
N VAL A 15 -8.35 -10.69 32.72
CA VAL A 15 -8.41 -12.05 32.17
C VAL A 15 -9.39 -12.93 32.95
N GLN A 16 -9.26 -12.97 34.28
CA GLN A 16 -10.10 -13.80 35.16
C GLN A 16 -11.55 -13.31 35.18
N TRP A 17 -11.76 -11.99 35.17
CA TRP A 17 -13.11 -11.43 35.03
C TRP A 17 -13.75 -11.80 33.70
N TRP A 18 -13.04 -11.62 32.59
CA TRP A 18 -13.56 -11.89 31.25
C TRP A 18 -13.87 -13.37 31.05
N THR A 19 -12.99 -14.26 31.52
CA THR A 19 -13.20 -15.71 31.46
C THR A 19 -14.33 -16.21 32.35
N GLN A 20 -14.61 -15.55 33.49
CA GLN A 20 -15.74 -15.90 34.36
C GLN A 20 -17.09 -15.34 33.87
N GLY A 21 -17.09 -14.21 33.16
CA GLY A 21 -18.31 -13.54 32.68
C GLY A 21 -18.78 -13.95 31.27
N LYS A 22 -17.96 -14.66 30.49
CA LYS A 22 -18.25 -15.02 29.09
C LYS A 22 -19.26 -16.19 29.00
N GLY A 23 -20.55 -15.87 29.04
CA GLY A 23 -21.68 -16.78 28.79
C GLY A 23 -22.39 -16.52 27.45
N LYS A 24 -23.56 -17.13 27.23
CA LYS A 24 -24.51 -16.68 26.18
C LYS A 24 -25.31 -15.50 26.74
N LEU A 25 -24.80 -14.29 26.61
CA LEU A 25 -25.43 -13.08 27.13
C LEU A 25 -26.22 -12.37 26.03
N SER A 26 -27.36 -11.81 26.36
CA SER A 26 -28.11 -10.89 25.48
C SER A 26 -27.40 -9.54 25.36
N GLN A 27 -27.72 -8.75 24.33
CA GLN A 27 -27.12 -7.42 24.10
C GLN A 27 -27.20 -6.50 25.33
N ALA A 28 -28.34 -6.50 26.05
CA ALA A 28 -28.54 -5.69 27.24
C ALA A 28 -27.67 -6.14 28.42
N GLU A 29 -27.47 -7.45 28.58
CA GLU A 29 -26.61 -8.01 29.62
C GLU A 29 -25.14 -7.77 29.33
N VAL A 30 -24.73 -7.80 28.05
CA VAL A 30 -23.38 -7.40 27.64
C VAL A 30 -23.13 -5.91 27.93
N LEU A 31 -24.10 -5.03 27.61
CA LEU A 31 -23.98 -3.60 27.93
C LEU A 31 -23.85 -3.38 29.44
N ARG A 32 -24.70 -4.04 30.24
CA ARG A 32 -24.68 -3.92 31.71
C ARG A 32 -23.36 -4.43 32.29
N LEU A 33 -22.89 -5.58 31.83
CA LEU A 33 -21.61 -6.16 32.23
C LEU A 33 -20.43 -5.22 31.94
N LEU A 34 -20.42 -4.57 30.77
CA LEU A 34 -19.38 -3.60 30.40
C LEU A 34 -19.48 -2.30 31.20
N GLN A 35 -20.70 -1.82 31.49
CA GLN A 35 -20.92 -0.62 32.30
C GLN A 35 -20.48 -0.83 33.76
N GLU A 36 -20.88 -1.95 34.37
CA GLU A 36 -20.49 -2.33 35.74
C GLU A 36 -18.97 -2.49 35.89
N ASN A 37 -18.28 -2.83 34.80
CA ASN A 37 -16.84 -3.08 34.78
C ASN A 37 -16.03 -2.00 34.02
N LYS A 38 -16.63 -0.84 33.73
CA LYS A 38 -15.99 0.27 33.03
C LYS A 38 -14.63 0.65 33.64
N GLY A 39 -14.57 0.76 34.97
CA GLY A 39 -13.33 1.08 35.68
C GLY A 39 -12.23 0.02 35.52
N ARG A 40 -12.59 -1.26 35.32
CA ARG A 40 -11.62 -2.34 35.06
C ARG A 40 -11.05 -2.23 33.64
N LEU A 41 -11.89 -1.89 32.67
CA LEU A 41 -11.46 -1.64 31.29
C LEU A 41 -10.50 -0.44 31.23
N GLU A 42 -10.83 0.66 31.91
CA GLU A 42 -9.98 1.85 32.00
C GLU A 42 -8.64 1.57 32.69
N LYS A 43 -8.64 0.79 33.77
CA LYS A 43 -7.42 0.39 34.49
C LYS A 43 -6.53 -0.52 33.65
N SER A 44 -7.12 -1.50 32.95
CA SER A 44 -6.40 -2.38 32.03
C SER A 44 -5.74 -1.57 30.90
N LEU A 45 -6.50 -0.65 30.31
CA LEU A 45 -6.01 0.31 29.33
C LEU A 45 -4.84 1.14 29.89
N ALA A 46 -5.00 1.74 31.07
CA ALA A 46 -3.93 2.52 31.72
C ALA A 46 -2.66 1.69 31.96
N SER A 47 -2.82 0.40 32.29
CA SER A 47 -1.72 -0.53 32.56
C SER A 47 -0.80 -0.81 31.37
N ILE A 48 -1.27 -0.55 30.13
CA ILE A 48 -0.47 -0.71 28.90
C ILE A 48 0.81 0.14 28.95
N HIS A 49 0.79 1.28 29.64
CA HIS A 49 1.97 2.14 29.82
C HIS A 49 2.43 2.27 31.28
N GLU A 50 1.81 1.55 32.25
CA GLU A 50 2.03 1.78 33.69
C GLU A 50 3.48 1.59 34.13
N ARG A 51 4.25 0.72 33.47
CA ARG A 51 5.64 0.43 33.87
C ARG A 51 6.69 1.32 33.21
N ASN A 52 6.32 2.33 32.43
CA ASN A 52 7.30 3.21 31.78
C ASN A 52 6.89 4.69 31.80
N LEU A 53 7.26 5.39 32.89
CA LEU A 53 7.04 6.83 33.10
C LEU A 53 7.53 7.68 31.93
N PHE A 54 8.66 7.30 31.32
CA PHE A 54 9.22 7.99 30.16
C PHE A 54 8.27 7.97 28.97
N TYR A 55 7.66 6.81 28.66
CA TYR A 55 6.69 6.68 27.56
C TYR A 55 5.42 7.50 27.81
N ARG A 56 4.92 7.54 29.05
CA ARG A 56 3.77 8.37 29.40
C ARG A 56 4.06 9.86 29.24
N ALA A 57 5.22 10.31 29.70
CA ALA A 57 5.63 11.71 29.59
C ALA A 57 5.85 12.11 28.13
N THR A 58 6.57 11.30 27.36
CA THR A 58 6.86 11.58 25.95
C THR A 58 5.63 11.48 25.05
N ASN A 59 4.75 10.47 25.20
CA ASN A 59 3.51 10.42 24.42
C ASN A 59 2.58 11.61 24.73
N ARG A 60 2.48 12.05 25.99
CA ARG A 60 1.70 13.25 26.35
C ARG A 60 2.32 14.51 25.76
N LEU A 61 3.65 14.62 25.80
CA LEU A 61 4.39 15.72 25.23
C LEU A 61 4.23 15.78 23.71
N PHE A 62 4.40 14.66 23.00
CA PHE A 62 4.23 14.59 21.55
C PHE A 62 2.77 14.77 21.12
N ALA A 63 1.79 14.25 21.86
CA ALA A 63 0.38 14.53 21.59
C ALA A 63 0.06 16.03 21.74
N PHE A 64 0.58 16.68 22.79
CA PHE A 64 0.47 18.12 22.98
C PHE A 64 1.11 18.90 21.82
N PHE A 65 2.35 18.54 21.45
CA PHE A 65 3.04 19.16 20.33
C PHE A 65 2.35 18.87 18.99
N ALA A 66 1.74 17.71 18.78
CA ALA A 66 1.04 17.37 17.53
C ALA A 66 -0.23 18.23 17.36
N ILE A 67 -0.95 18.48 18.45
CA ILE A 67 -2.11 19.38 18.47
C ILE A 67 -1.67 20.82 18.18
N LEU A 68 -0.62 21.28 18.87
CA LEU A 68 -0.07 22.62 18.68
C LEU A 68 0.48 22.80 17.24
N ALA A 69 1.17 21.78 16.74
CA ALA A 69 1.71 21.74 15.39
C ALA A 69 0.61 21.75 14.32
N GLY A 70 -0.47 20.99 14.50
CA GLY A 70 -1.62 21.04 13.60
C GLY A 70 -2.32 22.41 13.57
N PHE A 71 -2.28 23.16 14.67
CA PHE A 71 -2.75 24.54 14.71
C PHE A 71 -1.79 25.50 13.99
N ILE A 72 -0.48 25.34 14.21
CA ILE A 72 0.55 26.13 13.54
C ILE A 72 0.52 25.89 12.03
N ASP A 73 0.38 24.65 11.57
CA ASP A 73 0.28 24.31 10.15
C ASP A 73 -0.99 24.93 9.54
N LYS A 74 -2.13 24.95 10.23
CA LYS A 74 -3.33 25.67 9.76
C LYS A 74 -3.10 27.18 9.60
N ILE A 75 -2.38 27.80 10.53
CA ILE A 75 -2.03 29.23 10.44
C ILE A 75 -1.06 29.45 9.28
N LYS A 76 -0.06 28.57 9.12
CA LYS A 76 0.89 28.58 8.01
C LYS A 76 0.16 28.50 6.67
N ASP A 77 -0.78 27.57 6.53
CA ASP A 77 -1.54 27.35 5.30
C ASP A 77 -2.48 28.53 5.00
N ALA A 78 -3.11 29.12 6.02
CA ALA A 78 -3.92 30.32 5.88
C ALA A 78 -3.09 31.54 5.46
N LEU A 79 -1.90 31.72 6.04
CA LEU A 79 -0.96 32.77 5.65
C LEU A 79 -0.43 32.57 4.24
N LEU A 80 -0.12 31.32 3.85
CA LEU A 80 0.32 30.99 2.50
C LEU A 80 -0.79 31.25 1.49
N ALA A 81 -2.04 30.89 1.81
CA ALA A 81 -3.20 31.22 0.98
C ALA A 81 -3.41 32.75 0.84
N LEU A 82 -3.17 33.52 1.91
CA LEU A 82 -3.21 34.98 1.86
C LEU A 82 -2.07 35.55 0.99
N LEU A 83 -0.85 35.04 1.15
CA LEU A 83 0.33 35.45 0.39
C LEU A 83 0.18 35.13 -1.10
N MET A 84 -0.45 34.00 -1.43
CA MET A 84 -0.69 33.57 -2.81
C MET A 84 -1.71 34.45 -3.56
N ARG A 85 -2.53 35.25 -2.84
CA ARG A 85 -3.41 36.27 -3.44
C ARG A 85 -2.67 37.52 -3.88
N ILE A 86 -1.42 37.74 -3.44
CA ILE A 86 -0.59 38.85 -3.89
C ILE A 86 -0.12 38.55 -5.33
N PRO A 87 -0.27 39.46 -6.30
CA PRO A 87 0.21 39.25 -7.67
C PRO A 87 1.75 39.17 -7.67
N ALA A 88 2.28 37.98 -7.96
CA ALA A 88 3.72 37.71 -8.04
C ALA A 88 3.99 36.65 -9.13
N PRO A 89 5.22 36.58 -9.69
CA PRO A 89 5.58 35.62 -10.73
C PRO A 89 5.31 34.17 -10.31
N SER A 90 4.77 33.36 -11.24
CA SER A 90 4.34 31.98 -10.97
C SER A 90 5.48 31.06 -10.52
N SER A 91 6.72 31.32 -10.95
CA SER A 91 7.92 30.59 -10.53
C SER A 91 8.25 30.83 -9.05
N LEU A 92 8.21 32.09 -8.59
CA LEU A 92 8.48 32.47 -7.20
C LEU A 92 7.43 31.87 -6.24
N LYS A 93 6.16 31.94 -6.63
CA LYS A 93 5.05 31.34 -5.89
C LYS A 93 5.23 29.83 -5.75
N LYS A 94 5.58 29.13 -6.82
CA LYS A 94 5.86 27.68 -6.80
C LYS A 94 7.07 27.32 -5.94
N SER A 95 8.13 28.13 -5.97
CA SER A 95 9.32 27.91 -5.13
C SER A 95 9.06 28.13 -3.64
N LEU A 96 8.34 29.21 -3.28
CA LEU A 96 7.93 29.46 -1.89
C LEU A 96 7.00 28.37 -1.38
N GLN A 97 6.03 27.97 -2.20
CA GLN A 97 5.13 26.88 -1.86
C GLN A 97 5.87 25.56 -1.64
N ALA A 98 6.79 25.18 -2.55
CA ALA A 98 7.60 23.98 -2.38
C ALA A 98 8.47 23.99 -1.11
N ILE A 99 9.04 25.14 -0.71
CA ILE A 99 9.83 25.25 0.53
C ILE A 99 8.93 25.13 1.77
N VAL A 100 7.76 25.76 1.75
CA VAL A 100 6.84 25.74 2.89
C VAL A 100 6.12 24.40 3.03
N ASP A 101 5.78 23.74 1.92
CA ASP A 101 5.14 22.43 1.91
C ASP A 101 6.09 21.33 2.42
N GLU A 102 7.40 21.49 2.21
CA GLU A 102 8.44 20.56 2.71
C GLU A 102 8.57 20.61 4.25
N PHE A 103 8.19 21.72 4.91
CA PHE A 103 8.25 21.89 6.36
C PHE A 103 6.85 21.98 6.97
N SER A 104 6.31 20.85 7.45
CA SER A 104 5.17 20.82 8.36
C SER A 104 5.64 20.58 9.79
N VAL A 105 5.19 21.41 10.73
CA VAL A 105 5.52 21.24 12.15
C VAL A 105 4.93 19.91 12.64
N LYS A 106 3.76 19.54 12.13
CA LYS A 106 3.16 18.23 12.40
C LYS A 106 4.04 17.10 11.89
N GLY A 107 4.62 17.24 10.69
CA GLY A 107 5.57 16.28 10.14
C GLY A 107 6.80 16.06 11.03
N VAL A 108 7.31 17.12 11.67
CA VAL A 108 8.41 17.02 12.64
C VAL A 108 7.98 16.26 13.90
N VAL A 109 6.78 16.54 14.42
CA VAL A 109 6.26 15.82 15.60
C VAL A 109 6.01 14.34 15.28
N ASP A 110 5.38 14.05 14.15
CA ASP A 110 5.13 12.70 13.67
C ASP A 110 6.47 11.96 13.45
N PHE A 111 7.49 12.64 12.91
CA PHE A 111 8.84 12.09 12.76
C PHE A 111 9.45 11.69 14.12
N LEU A 112 9.39 12.57 15.12
CA LEU A 112 9.91 12.29 16.46
C LEU A 112 9.14 11.16 17.17
N GLN A 113 7.82 11.16 17.03
CA GLN A 113 6.95 10.10 17.56
C GLN A 113 7.29 8.74 16.91
N VAL A 114 7.57 8.71 15.62
CA VAL A 114 8.02 7.50 14.93
C VAL A 114 9.38 7.03 15.41
N LYS A 115 10.33 7.92 15.73
CA LYS A 115 11.62 7.50 16.30
C LYS A 115 11.46 6.83 17.65
N MET A 116 10.52 7.30 18.46
CA MET A 116 10.16 6.63 19.70
C MET A 116 9.66 5.21 19.44
N TYR A 117 8.89 4.98 18.36
CA TYR A 117 8.36 3.65 18.05
C TYR A 117 9.38 2.73 17.36
N SER A 118 10.21 3.26 16.48
CA SER A 118 11.18 2.46 15.73
C SER A 118 12.43 2.09 16.53
N LEU A 119 12.84 2.92 17.50
CA LEU A 119 14.11 2.75 18.23
C LEU A 119 13.96 2.14 19.63
N LYS A 120 12.74 2.04 20.18
CA LYS A 120 12.50 1.51 21.53
C LYS A 120 11.66 0.23 21.54
N LYS A 121 11.79 -0.54 22.63
CA LYS A 121 11.01 -1.77 22.83
C LYS A 121 9.52 -1.45 22.99
N ALA A 122 8.67 -2.28 22.40
CA ALA A 122 7.21 -2.16 22.46
C ALA A 122 6.68 -2.05 23.91
N PRO A 123 5.53 -1.38 24.13
CA PRO A 123 4.92 -1.30 25.46
C PRO A 123 4.66 -2.70 26.04
N HIS A 124 4.99 -2.87 27.32
CA HIS A 124 5.18 -4.18 27.97
C HIS A 124 3.92 -5.05 28.16
N ASN A 125 2.75 -4.68 27.62
CA ASN A 125 1.49 -5.40 27.89
C ASN A 125 0.62 -5.63 26.63
N GLU A 126 1.17 -6.37 25.65
CA GLU A 126 0.44 -6.84 24.45
C GLU A 126 -0.83 -7.61 24.81
N ARG A 127 -0.81 -8.38 25.91
CA ARG A 127 -1.96 -9.16 26.41
C ARG A 127 -3.16 -8.30 26.77
N ALA A 128 -2.95 -7.10 27.31
CA ALA A 128 -4.05 -6.20 27.64
C ALA A 128 -4.77 -5.67 26.39
N ILE A 129 -4.05 -5.47 25.29
CA ILE A 129 -4.65 -5.08 24.00
C ILE A 129 -5.47 -6.23 23.43
N GLN A 130 -4.93 -7.44 23.43
CA GLN A 130 -5.63 -8.65 22.95
C GLN A 130 -6.96 -8.89 23.69
N LEU A 131 -6.94 -8.80 25.01
CA LEU A 131 -8.17 -8.98 25.80
C LEU A 131 -9.21 -7.89 25.51
N MET A 132 -8.76 -6.65 25.26
CA MET A 132 -9.67 -5.56 24.89
C MET A 132 -10.25 -5.77 23.48
N ASP A 133 -9.45 -6.24 22.51
CA ASP A 133 -9.96 -6.65 21.18
C ASP A 133 -11.00 -7.77 21.32
N GLU A 134 -10.76 -8.79 22.15
CA GLU A 134 -11.73 -9.86 22.41
C GLU A 134 -13.03 -9.35 23.03
N VAL A 135 -12.94 -8.43 24.00
CA VAL A 135 -14.09 -7.80 24.65
C VAL A 135 -14.92 -7.01 23.64
N ILE A 136 -14.27 -6.20 22.80
CA ILE A 136 -14.93 -5.39 21.78
C ILE A 136 -15.55 -6.28 20.70
N ALA A 137 -14.83 -7.29 20.20
CA ALA A 137 -15.34 -8.22 19.21
C ALA A 137 -16.57 -8.98 19.70
N TYR A 138 -16.53 -9.45 20.96
CA TYR A 138 -17.67 -10.10 21.58
C TYR A 138 -18.87 -9.16 21.77
N ALA A 139 -18.64 -7.89 22.11
CA ALA A 139 -19.70 -6.90 22.19
C ALA A 139 -20.37 -6.68 20.81
N SER A 140 -19.55 -6.53 19.76
CA SER A 140 -20.03 -6.34 18.40
C SER A 140 -20.82 -7.54 17.87
N THR A 141 -20.40 -8.79 18.15
CA THR A 141 -21.14 -10.00 17.72
C THR A 141 -22.50 -10.13 18.40
N HIS A 142 -22.72 -9.45 19.53
CA HIS A 142 -24.01 -9.39 20.22
C HIS A 142 -24.76 -8.08 19.92
N GLY A 143 -24.42 -7.39 18.81
CA GLY A 143 -25.13 -6.22 18.31
C GLY A 143 -24.81 -4.92 19.04
N LEU A 144 -23.81 -4.89 19.92
CA LEU A 144 -23.43 -3.69 20.67
C LEU A 144 -22.33 -2.90 19.94
N ASP A 145 -22.65 -1.67 19.55
CA ASP A 145 -21.64 -0.72 19.08
C ASP A 145 -20.83 -0.16 20.26
N PHE A 146 -19.68 -0.77 20.52
CA PHE A 146 -18.80 -0.39 21.63
C PHE A 146 -18.39 1.09 21.58
N LYS A 147 -18.15 1.67 20.40
CA LYS A 147 -17.73 3.07 20.28
C LYS A 147 -18.86 4.02 20.59
N LYS A 148 -20.10 3.68 20.20
CA LYS A 148 -21.28 4.47 20.54
C LYS A 148 -21.53 4.53 22.05
N HIS A 149 -21.29 3.43 22.75
CA HIS A 149 -21.56 3.33 24.20
C HIS A 149 -20.36 3.75 25.08
N PHE A 150 -19.12 3.56 24.61
CA PHE A 150 -17.90 3.86 25.35
C PHE A 150 -16.87 4.63 24.49
N PRO A 151 -17.21 5.83 23.99
CA PRO A 151 -16.39 6.55 23.00
C PRO A 151 -14.97 6.81 23.51
N GLU A 152 -14.80 7.33 24.73
CA GLU A 152 -13.47 7.62 25.27
C GLU A 152 -12.57 6.38 25.46
N ILE A 153 -13.17 5.25 25.83
CA ILE A 153 -12.46 3.98 26.03
C ILE A 153 -12.06 3.44 24.65
N GLY A 154 -12.99 3.51 23.68
CA GLY A 154 -12.74 3.15 22.28
C GLY A 154 -11.59 3.95 21.68
N ASP A 155 -11.60 5.28 21.80
CA ASP A 155 -10.57 6.14 21.22
C ASP A 155 -9.20 5.90 21.88
N LYS A 156 -9.15 5.80 23.21
CA LYS A 156 -7.90 5.47 23.94
C LYS A 156 -7.39 4.07 23.58
N PHE A 157 -8.28 3.12 23.35
CA PHE A 157 -7.91 1.77 22.93
C PHE A 157 -7.32 1.76 21.51
N LEU A 158 -8.00 2.36 20.54
CA LEU A 158 -7.53 2.46 19.15
C LEU A 158 -6.15 3.10 19.08
N ALA A 159 -5.95 4.24 19.74
CA ALA A 159 -4.67 4.93 19.75
C ALA A 159 -3.53 4.04 20.29
N ARG A 160 -3.81 3.21 21.30
CA ARG A 160 -2.81 2.29 21.89
C ARG A 160 -2.57 1.06 21.03
N ARG A 161 -3.63 0.52 20.43
CA ARG A 161 -3.53 -0.57 19.47
C ARG A 161 -2.69 -0.15 18.26
N ASP A 162 -2.95 1.03 17.71
CA ASP A 162 -2.21 1.59 16.58
C ASP A 162 -0.73 1.79 16.92
N GLN A 163 -0.41 2.28 18.13
CA GLN A 163 0.97 2.38 18.61
C GLN A 163 1.67 1.02 18.68
N LEU A 164 1.00 0.00 19.22
CA LEU A 164 1.55 -1.36 19.26
C LEU A 164 1.76 -1.90 17.85
N MET A 165 0.80 -1.70 16.94
CA MET A 165 0.90 -2.16 15.56
C MET A 165 2.05 -1.46 14.81
N GLN A 166 2.26 -0.16 15.02
CA GLN A 166 3.44 0.53 14.47
C GLN A 166 4.76 -0.03 15.01
N HIS A 167 4.85 -0.31 16.30
CA HIS A 167 6.03 -0.97 16.89
C HIS A 167 6.30 -2.33 16.24
N SER A 168 5.28 -3.18 16.15
CA SER A 168 5.35 -4.49 15.51
C SER A 168 5.77 -4.37 14.04
N PHE A 169 5.23 -3.39 13.33
CA PHE A 169 5.55 -3.11 11.94
C PHE A 169 7.03 -2.73 11.75
N PHE A 170 7.56 -1.79 12.54
CA PHE A 170 8.99 -1.41 12.44
C PHE A 170 9.91 -2.53 12.89
N LYS A 171 9.51 -3.34 13.89
CA LYS A 171 10.28 -4.52 14.30
C LYS A 171 10.41 -5.54 13.17
N GLU A 172 9.34 -5.74 12.39
CA GLU A 172 9.31 -6.70 11.28
C GLU A 172 10.05 -6.17 10.03
N PHE A 173 9.85 -4.89 9.69
CA PHE A 173 10.25 -4.33 8.39
C PHE A 173 11.40 -3.32 8.41
N SER A 174 11.91 -2.94 9.59
CA SER A 174 13.11 -2.08 9.78
C SER A 174 14.19 -2.84 10.54
N LYS A 175 15.07 -3.51 9.77
CA LYS A 175 16.08 -4.45 10.26
C LYS A 175 17.29 -3.74 10.84
N THR A 176 17.75 -2.65 10.22
CA THR A 176 18.98 -1.94 10.63
C THR A 176 18.69 -0.69 11.47
N GLY A 177 19.70 -0.22 12.21
CA GLY A 177 19.60 1.05 12.95
C GLY A 177 19.31 2.24 12.04
N LEU A 178 19.92 2.28 10.85
CA LEU A 178 19.66 3.31 9.84
C LEU A 178 18.24 3.22 9.29
N GLU A 179 17.73 2.01 8.99
CA GLU A 179 16.34 1.83 8.54
C GLU A 179 15.35 2.32 9.61
N ARG A 180 15.61 2.06 10.89
CA ARG A 180 14.79 2.57 12.00
C ARG A 180 14.90 4.08 12.18
N PHE A 181 16.10 4.64 11.98
CA PHE A 181 16.29 6.08 11.96
C PHE A 181 15.54 6.75 10.81
N LEU A 182 15.43 6.10 9.65
CA LEU A 182 14.69 6.62 8.49
C LEU A 182 13.20 6.25 8.50
N ALA A 183 12.72 5.56 9.55
CA ALA A 183 11.35 5.10 9.64
C ALA A 183 10.32 6.23 9.54
N THR A 184 9.21 5.95 8.85
CA THR A 184 8.09 6.89 8.64
C THR A 184 6.80 6.33 9.22
N PRO A 185 5.85 7.19 9.64
CA PRO A 185 4.60 6.70 10.20
C PRO A 185 3.84 5.86 9.17
N PHE A 186 3.28 4.75 9.63
CA PHE A 186 2.45 3.87 8.82
C PHE A 186 1.01 3.93 9.32
N SER A 187 0.07 4.21 8.41
CA SER A 187 -1.36 4.21 8.72
C SER A 187 -1.98 2.93 8.21
N PHE A 188 -2.50 2.11 9.13
CA PHE A 188 -3.21 0.90 8.78
C PHE A 188 -4.55 1.16 8.11
N ASN A 189 -5.08 2.39 8.15
CA ASN A 189 -6.32 2.77 7.45
C ASN A 189 -6.08 3.35 6.06
N ARG A 190 -4.82 3.53 5.65
CA ARG A 190 -4.46 4.01 4.32
C ARG A 190 -3.94 2.85 3.48
N SER A 191 -4.62 2.60 2.37
CA SER A 191 -4.27 1.60 1.34
C SER A 191 -3.52 2.23 0.17
N ILE A 192 -3.68 3.54 -0.06
CA ILE A 192 -3.08 4.23 -1.21
C ILE A 192 -2.17 5.38 -0.75
N SER A 193 -0.97 5.46 -1.32
CA SER A 193 -0.09 6.63 -1.21
C SER A 193 0.13 7.23 -2.59
N PRO A 194 0.07 8.56 -2.74
CA PRO A 194 0.21 9.19 -4.05
C PRO A 194 1.63 9.02 -4.61
N VAL A 195 1.72 9.13 -5.95
CA VAL A 195 2.98 9.31 -6.68
C VAL A 195 3.69 10.56 -6.16
N LEU A 196 5.02 10.51 -6.16
CA LEU A 196 5.84 11.64 -5.76
C LEU A 196 5.75 12.75 -6.83
N GLU A 197 5.47 13.97 -6.39
CA GLU A 197 5.42 15.12 -7.29
C GLU A 197 6.80 15.41 -7.92
N ASP A 198 6.81 15.85 -9.17
CA ASP A 198 8.04 16.22 -9.88
C ASP A 198 8.78 17.41 -9.20
N SER A 199 8.06 18.20 -8.40
CA SER A 199 8.59 19.31 -7.59
C SER A 199 9.42 18.84 -6.40
N ALA A 200 9.16 17.62 -5.90
CA ALA A 200 9.67 17.12 -4.63
C ALA A 200 11.19 16.93 -4.66
N MET A 201 11.84 17.17 -3.51
CA MET A 201 13.29 17.02 -3.39
C MET A 201 13.76 15.61 -3.74
N TRP A 202 13.09 14.59 -3.20
CA TRP A 202 13.43 13.18 -3.47
C TRP A 202 13.31 12.83 -4.95
N HIS A 203 12.31 13.38 -5.65
CA HIS A 203 12.15 13.17 -7.09
C HIS A 203 13.38 13.66 -7.84
N LYS A 204 13.81 14.89 -7.55
CA LYS A 204 15.00 15.50 -8.16
C LYS A 204 16.27 14.70 -7.87
N ILE A 205 16.41 14.17 -6.65
CA ILE A 205 17.52 13.28 -6.28
C ILE A 205 17.50 12.02 -7.14
N PHE A 206 16.35 11.37 -7.28
CA PHE A 206 16.25 10.15 -8.11
C PHE A 206 16.54 10.43 -9.58
N VAL A 207 16.00 11.52 -10.15
CA VAL A 207 16.31 11.95 -11.52
C VAL A 207 17.80 12.21 -11.70
N PHE A 208 18.45 12.85 -10.73
CA PHE A 208 19.90 13.06 -10.77
C PHE A 208 20.68 11.73 -10.75
N LEU A 209 20.34 10.82 -9.84
CA LEU A 209 20.96 9.50 -9.75
C LEU A 209 20.75 8.70 -11.04
N GLU A 210 19.58 8.80 -11.64
CA GLU A 210 19.25 8.15 -12.88
C GLU A 210 20.09 8.65 -14.05
N LYS A 211 20.22 9.98 -14.21
CA LYS A 211 21.08 10.59 -15.24
C LYS A 211 22.54 10.21 -15.08
N LYS A 212 23.00 10.05 -13.84
CA LYS A 212 24.39 9.68 -13.55
C LYS A 212 24.69 8.20 -13.78
N ASN A 213 23.73 7.32 -13.48
CA ASN A 213 23.99 5.88 -13.40
C ASN A 213 23.34 5.04 -14.50
N ILE A 214 22.45 5.59 -15.32
CA ILE A 214 22.02 4.93 -16.56
C ILE A 214 22.97 5.38 -17.68
N ALA A 215 23.87 4.49 -18.09
CA ALA A 215 24.81 4.75 -19.16
C ALA A 215 24.10 4.78 -20.51
N ASP A 216 23.24 3.80 -20.77
CA ASP A 216 22.41 3.71 -21.98
C ASP A 216 21.16 2.87 -21.70
N ILE A 217 20.18 2.97 -22.60
CA ILE A 217 19.00 2.11 -22.65
C ILE A 217 18.99 1.43 -24.01
N VAL A 218 19.03 0.11 -24.01
CA VAL A 218 19.00 -0.71 -25.23
C VAL A 218 17.62 -1.36 -25.35
N LEU A 219 16.91 -1.05 -26.43
CA LEU A 219 15.68 -1.73 -26.81
C LEU A 219 16.05 -3.02 -27.54
N VAL A 220 15.48 -4.14 -27.08
CA VAL A 220 15.71 -5.45 -27.69
C VAL A 220 14.39 -5.97 -28.23
N GLY A 221 14.27 -5.94 -29.55
CA GLY A 221 13.10 -6.46 -30.27
C GLY A 221 13.28 -7.91 -30.67
N ASP A 222 12.33 -8.40 -31.46
CA ASP A 222 12.37 -9.74 -32.05
C ASP A 222 13.67 -9.95 -32.86
N GLU A 223 14.10 -11.22 -32.98
CA GLU A 223 15.35 -11.62 -33.64
C GLU A 223 16.62 -11.01 -32.99
N ASP A 224 16.57 -10.71 -31.69
CA ASP A 224 17.68 -10.13 -30.91
C ASP A 224 18.21 -8.78 -31.45
N LYS A 225 17.40 -8.05 -32.23
CA LYS A 225 17.79 -6.73 -32.72
C LYS A 225 17.90 -5.74 -31.57
N ARG A 226 19.09 -5.17 -31.39
CA ARG A 226 19.42 -4.20 -30.33
C ARG A 226 19.47 -2.79 -30.89
N ILE A 227 18.81 -1.85 -30.22
CA ILE A 227 18.76 -0.44 -30.59
C ILE A 227 19.09 0.39 -29.35
N SER A 228 20.17 1.17 -29.41
CA SER A 228 20.61 2.08 -28.35
C SER A 228 19.82 3.39 -28.40
N LEU A 229 19.38 3.89 -27.25
CA LEU A 229 18.74 5.22 -27.17
C LEU A 229 19.75 6.36 -27.36
N ASN A 230 21.02 6.14 -27.03
CA ASN A 230 22.06 7.16 -27.13
C ASN A 230 22.78 7.14 -28.48
N ASP A 231 23.05 5.95 -29.03
CA ASP A 231 23.92 5.79 -30.20
C ASP A 231 23.14 5.71 -31.52
N ASP A 232 21.90 5.18 -31.50
CA ASP A 232 21.08 5.09 -32.72
C ASP A 232 20.25 6.35 -32.97
N SER A 233 19.89 6.56 -34.24
CA SER A 233 19.04 7.69 -34.63
C SER A 233 17.62 7.58 -34.05
N LYS A 234 17.00 8.73 -33.76
CA LYS A 234 15.60 8.80 -33.30
C LYS A 234 14.61 8.07 -34.21
N ALA A 235 14.86 8.05 -35.52
CA ALA A 235 14.04 7.34 -36.49
C ALA A 235 14.11 5.81 -36.29
N VAL A 236 15.31 5.29 -36.04
CA VAL A 236 15.52 3.86 -35.75
C VAL A 236 14.83 3.48 -34.43
N VAL A 237 15.04 4.27 -33.38
CA VAL A 237 14.36 4.08 -32.08
C VAL A 237 12.83 4.10 -32.24
N GLY A 238 12.29 5.12 -32.92
CA GLY A 238 10.84 5.25 -33.14
C GLY A 238 10.22 4.15 -33.98
N SER A 239 11.00 3.54 -34.88
CA SER A 239 10.57 2.41 -35.72
C SER A 239 10.75 1.03 -35.08
N SER A 240 11.36 0.97 -33.88
CA SER A 240 11.63 -0.28 -33.18
C SER A 240 10.34 -1.03 -32.84
N GLN A 241 10.42 -2.35 -32.79
CA GLN A 241 9.30 -3.21 -32.41
C GLN A 241 8.82 -2.87 -30.98
N VAL A 242 9.74 -2.62 -30.04
CA VAL A 242 9.41 -2.20 -28.67
C VAL A 242 8.55 -0.93 -28.64
N VAL A 243 8.95 0.12 -29.38
CA VAL A 243 8.18 1.38 -29.42
C VAL A 243 6.81 1.19 -30.09
N ARG A 244 6.72 0.38 -31.15
CA ARG A 244 5.44 0.06 -31.80
C ARG A 244 4.48 -0.64 -30.85
N THR A 245 4.95 -1.62 -30.09
CA THR A 245 4.15 -2.33 -29.09
C THR A 245 3.68 -1.40 -27.97
N LEU A 246 4.53 -0.49 -27.49
CA LEU A 246 4.14 0.51 -26.50
C LEU A 246 3.09 1.50 -27.03
N TYR A 247 3.13 1.81 -28.33
CA TYR A 247 2.10 2.61 -29.00
C TYR A 247 0.76 1.86 -29.06
N GLU A 248 0.77 0.58 -29.43
CA GLU A 248 -0.43 -0.28 -29.41
C GLU A 248 -1.09 -0.28 -28.02
N VAL A 249 -0.29 -0.47 -26.96
CA VAL A 249 -0.78 -0.44 -25.57
C VAL A 249 -1.33 0.95 -25.20
N SER A 250 -0.70 2.01 -25.68
CA SER A 250 -1.18 3.38 -25.46
C SER A 250 -2.53 3.62 -26.11
N VAL A 251 -2.76 3.07 -27.30
CA VAL A 251 -4.07 3.09 -27.97
C VAL A 251 -5.10 2.30 -27.19
N LEU A 252 -4.76 1.11 -26.69
CA LEU A 252 -5.65 0.31 -25.83
C LEU A 252 -6.04 1.08 -24.55
N LYS A 253 -5.07 1.73 -23.89
CA LYS A 253 -5.36 2.59 -22.73
C LYS A 253 -6.33 3.72 -23.13
N ALA A 254 -6.07 4.40 -24.24
CA ALA A 254 -6.91 5.50 -24.71
C ALA A 254 -8.34 5.06 -25.07
N ALA A 255 -8.51 3.80 -25.50
CA ALA A 255 -9.81 3.18 -25.73
C ALA A 255 -10.54 2.75 -24.43
N GLY A 256 -9.95 3.01 -23.25
CA GLY A 256 -10.54 2.71 -21.95
C GLY A 256 -10.20 1.33 -21.39
N HIS A 257 -9.29 0.58 -22.01
CA HIS A 257 -8.80 -0.66 -21.42
C HIS A 257 -7.90 -0.38 -20.22
N ARG A 258 -8.05 -1.17 -19.16
CA ARG A 258 -7.10 -1.18 -18.05
C ARG A 258 -5.86 -1.94 -18.45
N VAL A 259 -4.73 -1.27 -18.41
CA VAL A 259 -3.44 -1.84 -18.75
C VAL A 259 -2.69 -2.27 -17.49
N PHE A 260 -2.20 -3.50 -17.48
CA PHE A 260 -1.34 -4.08 -16.47
C PHE A 260 0.03 -4.36 -17.07
N ILE A 261 1.01 -3.56 -16.69
CA ILE A 261 2.42 -3.75 -17.02
C ILE A 261 2.98 -4.77 -16.02
N ILE A 262 3.27 -5.97 -16.50
CA ILE A 262 3.72 -7.09 -15.67
C ILE A 262 5.15 -7.43 -16.05
N GLY A 263 6.02 -7.47 -15.05
CA GLY A 263 7.44 -7.71 -15.27
C GLY A 263 8.12 -8.43 -14.12
N HIS A 264 9.44 -8.57 -14.27
CA HIS A 264 10.35 -9.06 -13.25
C HIS A 264 11.33 -7.93 -12.87
N HIS A 265 12.10 -8.11 -11.79
CA HIS A 265 13.09 -7.10 -11.40
C HIS A 265 14.38 -7.72 -10.86
N ASP A 266 15.51 -7.36 -11.46
CA ASP A 266 16.85 -7.79 -11.01
C ASP A 266 17.48 -6.85 -9.98
N GLY A 267 17.02 -5.59 -9.90
CA GLY A 267 17.50 -4.56 -8.96
C GLY A 267 16.46 -4.13 -7.94
N TYR A 268 16.91 -3.58 -6.79
CA TYR A 268 16.01 -2.98 -5.78
C TYR A 268 15.20 -1.79 -6.33
N LEU A 269 15.69 -1.16 -7.38
CA LEU A 269 15.05 -0.06 -8.10
C LEU A 269 14.39 -0.53 -9.41
N GLY A 270 14.22 -1.84 -9.64
CA GLY A 270 13.64 -2.36 -10.89
C GLY A 270 12.30 -1.74 -11.27
N PRO A 271 11.31 -1.63 -10.34
CA PRO A 271 10.07 -0.91 -10.60
C PRO A 271 10.28 0.52 -11.07
N TYR A 272 11.22 1.23 -10.44
CA TYR A 272 11.60 2.60 -10.79
C TYR A 272 12.13 2.70 -12.21
N PHE A 273 13.00 1.77 -12.62
CA PHE A 273 13.59 1.82 -13.95
C PHE A 273 12.57 1.57 -15.07
N VAL A 274 11.53 0.75 -14.85
CA VAL A 274 10.46 0.59 -15.86
C VAL A 274 9.79 1.94 -16.13
N ARG A 275 9.39 2.68 -15.09
CA ARG A 275 8.82 4.04 -15.25
C ARG A 275 9.78 4.97 -15.98
N SER A 276 11.04 5.01 -15.55
CA SER A 276 12.04 5.90 -16.14
C SER A 276 12.27 5.62 -17.62
N VAL A 277 12.40 4.36 -18.01
CA VAL A 277 12.59 3.99 -19.42
C VAL A 277 11.37 4.38 -20.25
N LEU A 278 10.16 4.07 -19.79
CA LEU A 278 8.93 4.41 -20.52
C LEU A 278 8.74 5.93 -20.68
N ARG A 279 9.04 6.73 -19.64
CA ARG A 279 9.03 8.19 -19.73
C ARG A 279 10.05 8.72 -20.73
N ARG A 280 11.28 8.19 -20.74
CA ARG A 280 12.33 8.59 -21.71
C ARG A 280 11.97 8.25 -23.15
N LEU A 281 11.17 7.21 -23.35
CA LEU A 281 10.60 6.84 -24.65
C LEU A 281 9.38 7.69 -25.05
N GLY A 282 8.89 8.58 -24.18
CA GLY A 282 7.75 9.46 -24.44
C GLY A 282 6.38 8.89 -24.05
N PHE A 283 6.32 7.74 -23.37
CA PHE A 283 5.07 7.09 -22.96
C PHE A 283 4.61 7.56 -21.57
N GLU A 284 4.44 8.87 -21.40
CA GLU A 284 3.98 9.45 -20.13
C GLU A 284 2.59 8.97 -19.72
N ASN A 285 1.70 8.75 -20.70
CA ASN A 285 0.38 8.16 -20.47
C ASN A 285 0.44 6.76 -19.83
N LEU A 286 1.55 6.02 -19.99
CA LEU A 286 1.71 4.69 -19.39
C LEU A 286 2.41 4.73 -18.03
N ALA A 287 3.27 5.73 -17.79
CA ALA A 287 4.26 5.69 -16.71
C ALA A 287 4.28 6.93 -15.80
N ALA A 288 3.64 8.05 -16.14
CA ALA A 288 3.69 9.27 -15.33
C ALA A 288 3.03 9.07 -13.96
N SER A 289 1.85 8.46 -13.92
CA SER A 289 1.05 8.24 -12.71
C SER A 289 0.61 6.79 -12.57
N CYS A 290 1.46 5.82 -12.96
CA CYS A 290 1.08 4.42 -12.89
C CYS A 290 0.80 3.97 -11.44
N ASN A 291 -0.12 3.04 -11.28
CA ASN A 291 -0.51 2.43 -10.01
C ASN A 291 0.40 1.23 -9.74
N THR A 292 1.29 1.32 -8.75
CA THR A 292 2.24 0.25 -8.41
C THR A 292 1.79 -0.52 -7.18
N VAL A 293 1.69 -1.83 -7.29
CA VAL A 293 1.40 -2.70 -6.14
C VAL A 293 2.70 -2.95 -5.37
N VAL A 294 2.72 -2.64 -4.08
CA VAL A 294 3.93 -2.77 -3.24
C VAL A 294 3.65 -3.44 -1.90
N GLY A 295 4.65 -4.16 -1.40
CA GLY A 295 4.60 -4.79 -0.09
C GLY A 295 4.84 -3.81 1.07
N PRO A 296 4.57 -4.23 2.33
CA PRO A 296 4.60 -3.34 3.50
C PRO A 296 5.98 -2.75 3.79
N ARG A 297 7.05 -3.47 3.44
CA ARG A 297 8.44 -2.99 3.60
C ARG A 297 8.70 -1.68 2.87
N MET A 298 8.03 -1.42 1.74
CA MET A 298 8.22 -0.17 0.99
C MET A 298 7.73 1.05 1.75
N PHE A 299 6.85 0.87 2.75
CA PHE A 299 6.37 1.95 3.62
C PHE A 299 7.15 2.06 4.93
N SER A 300 8.18 1.23 5.16
CA SER A 300 8.86 1.16 6.45
C SER A 300 9.78 2.33 6.73
N ASN A 301 10.27 3.02 5.69
CA ASN A 301 11.14 4.18 5.81
C ASN A 301 11.01 5.14 4.63
N ILE A 302 11.46 6.38 4.84
CA ILE A 302 11.31 7.47 3.88
C ILE A 302 12.01 7.21 2.55
N VAL A 303 13.19 6.59 2.54
CA VAL A 303 13.93 6.36 1.29
C VAL A 303 13.22 5.33 0.42
N LEU A 304 12.80 4.21 1.02
CA LEU A 304 12.03 3.19 0.30
C LEU A 304 10.66 3.73 -0.13
N LYS A 305 9.98 4.48 0.75
CA LYS A 305 8.67 5.05 0.45
C LYS A 305 8.77 6.08 -0.67
N SER A 306 9.69 7.03 -0.58
CA SER A 306 9.91 8.04 -1.62
C SER A 306 10.39 7.40 -2.92
N GLY A 307 11.27 6.39 -2.86
CA GLY A 307 11.70 5.64 -4.03
C GLY A 307 10.55 4.92 -4.71
N ALA A 308 9.71 4.24 -3.94
CA ALA A 308 8.49 3.58 -4.42
C ALA A 308 7.48 4.59 -4.98
N SER A 309 7.20 5.68 -4.27
CA SER A 309 6.30 6.74 -4.73
C SER A 309 6.86 7.43 -5.97
N ASN A 310 8.17 7.42 -6.20
CA ASN A 310 8.76 7.84 -7.47
C ASN A 310 8.55 6.81 -8.59
N VAL A 311 8.00 5.64 -8.32
CA VAL A 311 7.54 4.71 -9.37
C VAL A 311 6.11 5.01 -9.74
N GLY A 312 5.26 5.42 -8.79
CA GLY A 312 3.85 5.60 -9.06
C GLY A 312 3.01 5.73 -7.80
N ASN A 313 1.69 5.72 -7.96
CA ASN A 313 0.76 5.64 -6.84
C ASN A 313 0.88 4.26 -6.21
N LEU A 314 1.12 4.20 -4.90
CA LEU A 314 1.40 2.96 -4.21
C LEU A 314 0.13 2.33 -3.67
N PHE A 315 -0.15 1.13 -4.11
CA PHE A 315 -1.21 0.27 -3.59
C PHE A 315 -0.59 -0.78 -2.66
N LEU A 316 -0.88 -0.67 -1.37
CA LEU A 316 -0.32 -1.59 -0.39
C LEU A 316 -0.98 -2.97 -0.50
N THR A 317 -0.15 -4.01 -0.63
CA THR A 317 -0.58 -5.40 -0.54
C THR A 317 0.19 -6.15 0.54
N LEU A 318 -0.29 -7.35 0.89
CA LEU A 318 0.37 -8.26 1.81
C LEU A 318 1.01 -9.42 1.03
N PRO A 319 2.33 -9.66 1.14
CA PRO A 319 2.97 -10.81 0.52
C PRO A 319 2.44 -12.13 1.11
N SER A 320 2.60 -13.21 0.35
CA SER A 320 2.15 -14.54 0.75
C SER A 320 2.74 -14.94 2.12
N GLN A 321 1.86 -15.26 3.07
CA GLN A 321 2.26 -15.76 4.39
C GLN A 321 2.94 -17.15 4.29
N LYS A 322 2.82 -17.85 3.14
CA LYS A 322 3.53 -19.11 2.89
C LYS A 322 5.04 -18.90 2.76
N THR A 323 5.46 -17.80 2.15
CA THR A 323 6.89 -17.52 1.86
C THR A 323 7.48 -16.49 2.81
N THR A 324 6.68 -15.58 3.36
CA THR A 324 7.13 -14.57 4.31
C THR A 324 6.05 -14.34 5.38
N ALA A 325 6.02 -15.24 6.37
CA ALA A 325 5.11 -15.13 7.50
C ALA A 325 5.44 -13.91 8.37
N VAL A 326 4.45 -13.07 8.62
CA VAL A 326 4.53 -11.95 9.56
C VAL A 326 4.48 -12.53 10.97
N LYS A 327 5.55 -12.33 11.74
CA LYS A 327 5.72 -12.99 13.05
C LYS A 327 4.93 -12.31 14.17
N ALA A 328 4.58 -11.04 14.02
CA ALA A 328 3.89 -10.29 15.05
C ALA A 328 2.39 -10.60 15.09
N ASN A 329 1.89 -10.96 16.26
CA ASN A 329 0.47 -11.23 16.51
C ASN A 329 -0.39 -9.99 16.18
N GLY A 330 -1.52 -10.18 15.49
CA GLY A 330 -2.45 -9.12 15.08
C GLY A 330 -1.99 -8.27 13.89
N LEU A 331 -0.68 -8.07 13.69
CA LEU A 331 -0.14 -7.28 12.58
C LEU A 331 -0.51 -7.89 11.21
N ALA A 332 -0.44 -9.21 11.08
CA ALA A 332 -0.79 -9.92 9.85
C ALA A 332 -2.25 -9.67 9.45
N GLU A 333 -3.16 -9.69 10.43
CA GLU A 333 -4.60 -9.49 10.20
C GLU A 333 -4.89 -8.05 9.74
N GLU A 334 -4.30 -7.06 10.41
CA GLU A 334 -4.47 -5.64 10.03
C GLU A 334 -3.91 -5.36 8.64
N LEU A 335 -2.73 -5.87 8.31
CA LEU A 335 -2.18 -5.76 6.95
C LEU A 335 -3.05 -6.50 5.92
N GLN A 336 -3.67 -7.62 6.29
CA GLN A 336 -4.59 -8.34 5.42
C GLN A 336 -5.90 -7.57 5.18
N LYS A 337 -6.40 -6.82 6.18
CA LYS A 337 -7.53 -5.89 5.98
C LYS A 337 -7.16 -4.81 4.96
N THR A 338 -5.98 -4.21 5.10
CA THR A 338 -5.49 -3.20 4.15
C THR A 338 -5.28 -3.75 2.74
N ALA A 339 -4.73 -4.96 2.63
CA ALA A 339 -4.56 -5.64 1.34
C ALA A 339 -5.90 -5.98 0.67
N ARG A 340 -6.91 -6.41 1.45
CA ARG A 340 -8.27 -6.65 0.94
C ARG A 340 -8.92 -5.37 0.41
N ARG A 341 -8.78 -4.24 1.11
CA ARG A 341 -9.23 -2.93 0.62
C ARG A 341 -8.54 -2.53 -0.69
N THR A 342 -7.23 -2.73 -0.77
CA THR A 342 -6.46 -2.49 -2.00
C THR A 342 -6.98 -3.34 -3.16
N GLN A 343 -7.14 -4.65 -2.95
CA GLN A 343 -7.68 -5.57 -3.97
C GLN A 343 -9.08 -5.19 -4.40
N PHE A 344 -9.93 -4.75 -3.46
CA PHE A 344 -11.26 -4.25 -3.77
C PHE A 344 -11.22 -3.04 -4.72
N LEU A 345 -10.39 -2.04 -4.42
CA LEU A 345 -10.26 -0.87 -5.29
C LEU A 345 -9.71 -1.24 -6.67
N ILE A 346 -8.66 -2.08 -6.72
CA ILE A 346 -8.06 -2.51 -7.99
C ILE A 346 -9.04 -3.33 -8.83
N LYS A 347 -9.86 -4.20 -8.22
CA LYS A 347 -10.80 -5.07 -8.94
C LYS A 347 -12.19 -4.46 -9.17
N MET A 348 -12.42 -3.21 -8.75
CA MET A 348 -13.71 -2.53 -8.92
C MET A 348 -14.25 -2.64 -10.36
N PRO A 349 -15.45 -3.23 -10.59
CA PRO A 349 -16.11 -3.32 -11.90
C PRO A 349 -16.24 -1.96 -12.60
N ASN A 350 -16.33 -1.95 -13.94
CA ASN A 350 -16.52 -0.71 -14.71
C ASN A 350 -17.74 0.08 -14.23
N ALA A 351 -18.85 -0.60 -13.96
CA ALA A 351 -20.03 -0.04 -13.31
C ALA A 351 -19.70 0.70 -12.01
N GLY A 352 -18.91 0.09 -11.13
CA GLY A 352 -18.46 0.71 -9.88
C GLY A 352 -17.54 1.91 -10.08
N LEU A 353 -16.64 1.87 -11.06
CA LEU A 353 -15.79 3.02 -11.42
C LEU A 353 -16.64 4.20 -11.91
N LYS A 354 -17.64 3.97 -12.76
CA LYS A 354 -18.62 5.00 -13.20
C LYS A 354 -19.34 5.62 -11.99
N MET A 355 -19.70 4.83 -10.98
CA MET A 355 -20.32 5.34 -9.75
C MET A 355 -19.35 6.22 -8.95
N ILE A 356 -18.10 5.79 -8.78
CA ILE A 356 -17.06 6.56 -8.08
C ILE A 356 -16.80 7.91 -8.79
N GLU A 357 -16.80 7.91 -10.13
CA GLU A 357 -16.62 9.11 -10.93
C GLU A 357 -17.73 10.15 -10.66
N LYS A 358 -18.98 9.72 -10.60
CA LYS A 358 -20.15 10.61 -10.43
C LYS A 358 -20.39 11.03 -8.97
N MET A 359 -20.03 10.20 -8.00
CA MET A 359 -20.44 10.39 -6.59
C MET A 359 -19.36 11.04 -5.72
N THR A 360 -19.80 11.64 -4.63
CA THR A 360 -18.95 11.97 -3.48
C THR A 360 -18.73 10.74 -2.60
N TYR A 361 -17.74 10.81 -1.70
CA TYR A 361 -17.49 9.76 -0.71
C TYR A 361 -18.76 9.39 0.07
N SER A 362 -19.50 10.38 0.56
CA SER A 362 -20.69 10.14 1.39
C SER A 362 -21.82 9.46 0.61
N GLU A 363 -22.03 9.86 -0.65
CA GLU A 363 -23.03 9.25 -1.54
C GLU A 363 -22.65 7.81 -1.88
N PHE A 364 -21.39 7.55 -2.22
CA PHE A 364 -20.92 6.21 -2.55
C PHE A 364 -21.02 5.27 -1.35
N MET A 365 -20.50 5.68 -0.19
CA MET A 365 -20.59 4.87 1.03
C MET A 365 -22.06 4.62 1.44
N GLY A 366 -22.91 5.64 1.34
CA GLY A 366 -24.29 5.58 1.81
C GLY A 366 -25.28 4.90 0.86
N SER A 367 -25.08 5.01 -0.46
CA SER A 367 -26.05 4.58 -1.47
C SER A 367 -25.60 3.34 -2.24
N ILE A 368 -24.28 3.12 -2.35
CA ILE A 368 -23.71 1.97 -3.08
C ILE A 368 -23.25 0.89 -2.11
N LEU A 369 -22.51 1.24 -1.07
CA LEU A 369 -21.91 0.23 -0.19
C LEU A 369 -22.83 -0.30 0.92
N ASN A 370 -23.70 0.54 1.48
CA ASN A 370 -24.54 0.18 2.62
C ASN A 370 -25.88 -0.50 2.27
N ASP A 371 -26.08 -0.89 1.00
CA ASP A 371 -27.13 -1.82 0.52
C ASP A 371 -28.56 -1.59 1.05
N ASP A 372 -29.00 -0.34 1.09
CA ASP A 372 -30.44 -0.08 1.06
C ASP A 372 -30.88 -0.27 -0.39
N ASN A 373 -31.53 -1.41 -0.70
CA ASN A 373 -31.92 -1.79 -2.07
C ASN A 373 -32.58 -0.64 -2.83
N GLN A 374 -33.41 0.17 -2.18
CA GLN A 374 -34.05 1.34 -2.82
C GLN A 374 -33.04 2.42 -3.23
N ARG A 375 -32.05 2.69 -2.38
CA ARG A 375 -31.00 3.68 -2.67
C ARG A 375 -30.01 3.17 -3.70
N PHE A 376 -29.67 1.88 -3.65
CA PHE A 376 -28.83 1.24 -4.65
C PHE A 376 -29.51 1.29 -6.02
N ASP A 377 -30.79 0.91 -6.10
CA ASP A 377 -31.57 0.94 -7.34
C ASP A 377 -31.66 2.35 -7.91
N ALA A 378 -31.95 3.36 -7.08
CA ALA A 378 -32.01 4.75 -7.51
C ALA A 378 -30.64 5.28 -7.98
N ALA A 379 -29.57 4.93 -7.27
CA ALA A 379 -28.21 5.37 -7.60
C ALA A 379 -27.63 4.70 -8.84
N THR A 380 -28.16 3.55 -9.25
CA THR A 380 -27.68 2.73 -10.38
C THR A 380 -28.62 2.75 -11.59
N VAL A 381 -29.60 3.66 -11.64
CA VAL A 381 -30.61 3.75 -12.71
C VAL A 381 -30.03 3.89 -14.13
N ASP A 382 -28.84 4.50 -14.24
CA ASP A 382 -28.14 4.70 -15.53
C ASP A 382 -27.36 3.46 -16.00
N LEU A 383 -27.27 2.40 -15.19
CA LEU A 383 -26.58 1.17 -15.54
C LEU A 383 -27.56 0.20 -16.21
N ASP A 384 -27.06 -0.58 -17.18
CA ASP A 384 -27.82 -1.71 -17.66
C ASP A 384 -27.93 -2.80 -16.58
N GLU A 385 -28.90 -3.71 -16.75
CA GLU A 385 -29.18 -4.75 -15.74
C GLU A 385 -28.00 -5.69 -15.51
N ALA A 386 -27.17 -5.95 -16.52
CA ALA A 386 -26.00 -6.82 -16.39
C ALA A 386 -24.88 -6.15 -15.57
N ASP A 387 -24.59 -4.88 -15.85
CA ASP A 387 -23.64 -4.04 -15.09
C ASP A 387 -24.10 -3.89 -13.64
N LYS A 388 -25.41 -3.69 -13.43
CA LYS A 388 -26.02 -3.56 -12.10
C LYS A 388 -25.93 -4.86 -11.29
N GLN A 389 -26.26 -6.00 -11.91
CA GLN A 389 -26.14 -7.31 -11.26
C GLN A 389 -24.68 -7.62 -10.90
N ASN A 390 -23.74 -7.43 -11.84
CA ASN A 390 -22.32 -7.63 -11.61
C ASN A 390 -21.80 -6.76 -10.45
N LEU A 391 -22.18 -5.47 -10.43
CA LEU A 391 -21.82 -4.57 -9.34
C LEU A 391 -22.40 -5.05 -8.00
N SER A 392 -23.67 -5.44 -7.95
CA SER A 392 -24.31 -5.93 -6.73
C SER A 392 -23.63 -7.19 -6.18
N GLU A 393 -23.36 -8.17 -7.03
CA GLU A 393 -22.64 -9.40 -6.66
C GLU A 393 -21.24 -9.09 -6.13
N TYR A 394 -20.51 -8.21 -6.80
CA TYR A 394 -19.18 -7.79 -6.38
C TYR A 394 -19.17 -7.09 -5.02
N LEU A 395 -20.12 -6.18 -4.78
CA LEU A 395 -20.24 -5.46 -3.51
C LEU A 395 -20.66 -6.40 -2.36
N ASN A 396 -21.54 -7.37 -2.63
CA ASN A 396 -21.91 -8.41 -1.67
C ASN A 396 -20.70 -9.24 -1.21
N LEU A 397 -19.88 -9.70 -2.16
CA LEU A 397 -18.63 -10.42 -1.84
C LEU A 397 -17.65 -9.55 -1.03
N SER A 398 -17.57 -8.25 -1.36
CA SER A 398 -16.71 -7.32 -0.63
C SER A 398 -17.18 -7.09 0.81
N ARG A 399 -18.49 -6.98 1.04
CA ARG A 399 -19.08 -6.86 2.39
C ARG A 399 -18.77 -8.08 3.23
N GLN A 400 -18.98 -9.28 2.70
CA GLN A 400 -18.70 -10.55 3.39
C GLN A 400 -17.23 -10.69 3.79
N SER A 401 -16.31 -10.16 2.97
CA SER A 401 -14.87 -10.22 3.24
C SER A 401 -14.33 -9.04 4.06
N SER A 402 -15.20 -8.11 4.49
CA SER A 402 -14.85 -6.82 5.12
C SER A 402 -13.89 -5.97 4.27
N GLY A 403 -13.96 -6.10 2.95
CA GLY A 403 -13.08 -5.42 1.99
C GLY A 403 -13.32 -3.91 1.86
N VAL A 404 -14.41 -3.38 2.42
CA VAL A 404 -14.89 -1.99 2.22
C VAL A 404 -15.35 -1.26 3.47
N ALA A 405 -15.51 -1.96 4.59
CA ALA A 405 -16.10 -1.40 5.81
C ALA A 405 -15.36 -0.15 6.34
N ASP A 406 -14.07 -0.03 6.01
CA ASP A 406 -13.18 1.04 6.48
C ASP A 406 -12.45 1.73 5.31
N LEU A 407 -13.12 1.98 4.18
CA LEU A 407 -12.52 2.80 3.11
C LEU A 407 -12.41 4.25 3.58
N ASP A 408 -11.18 4.74 3.72
CA ASP A 408 -10.93 6.12 4.16
C ASP A 408 -11.33 7.14 3.08
N ARG A 409 -11.87 8.29 3.50
CA ARG A 409 -12.30 9.37 2.60
C ARG A 409 -11.16 9.84 1.69
N ALA A 410 -9.93 9.94 2.20
CA ALA A 410 -8.82 10.43 1.42
C ALA A 410 -8.31 9.37 0.43
N ASP A 411 -8.40 8.08 0.76
CA ASP A 411 -8.15 7.01 -0.22
C ASP A 411 -9.22 6.96 -1.30
N TYR A 412 -10.49 7.20 -0.98
CA TYR A 412 -11.56 7.29 -1.96
C TYR A 412 -11.28 8.38 -3.01
N TYR A 413 -10.95 9.60 -2.57
CA TYR A 413 -10.68 10.70 -3.50
C TYR A 413 -9.36 10.52 -4.26
N LEU A 414 -8.34 9.96 -3.62
CA LEU A 414 -7.10 9.63 -4.31
C LEU A 414 -7.35 8.55 -5.38
N PHE A 415 -8.07 7.48 -5.04
CA PHE A 415 -8.45 6.44 -6.00
C PHE A 415 -9.24 7.03 -7.17
N LYS A 416 -10.24 7.88 -6.89
CA LYS A 416 -11.03 8.57 -7.92
C LYS A 416 -10.17 9.33 -8.94
N SER A 417 -9.05 9.92 -8.50
CA SER A 417 -8.12 10.62 -9.40
C SER A 417 -7.17 9.73 -10.21
N ILE A 418 -7.03 8.44 -9.85
CA ILE A 418 -6.00 7.54 -10.43
C ILE A 418 -6.57 6.21 -10.95
N MET A 419 -7.88 5.98 -10.84
CA MET A 419 -8.51 4.67 -11.12
C MET A 419 -8.42 4.21 -12.59
N TYR A 420 -8.09 5.12 -13.51
CA TYR A 420 -7.86 4.84 -14.93
C TYR A 420 -6.37 4.79 -15.32
N GLU A 421 -5.47 4.94 -14.34
CA GLU A 421 -4.04 4.80 -14.60
C GLU A 421 -3.62 3.33 -14.71
N PRO A 422 -2.60 3.01 -15.52
CA PRO A 422 -2.12 1.64 -15.68
C PRO A 422 -1.56 1.09 -14.38
N PHE A 423 -1.61 -0.22 -14.20
CA PHE A 423 -1.01 -0.90 -13.07
C PHE A 423 0.37 -1.44 -13.41
N LEU A 424 1.34 -1.27 -12.52
CA LEU A 424 2.67 -1.87 -12.60
C LEU A 424 2.79 -2.93 -11.50
N ILE A 425 3.03 -4.19 -11.91
CA ILE A 425 3.07 -5.34 -11.01
C ILE A 425 4.35 -6.14 -11.23
N PHE A 426 5.03 -6.45 -10.13
CA PHE A 426 6.12 -7.41 -10.07
C PHE A 426 5.67 -8.58 -9.19
N PRO A 427 5.22 -9.69 -9.80
CA PRO A 427 4.71 -10.84 -9.06
C PRO A 427 5.73 -11.53 -8.15
N GLU A 428 7.02 -11.32 -8.43
CA GLU A 428 8.12 -11.81 -7.63
C GLU A 428 8.18 -11.01 -6.32
N GLY A 429 7.92 -11.67 -5.18
CA GLY A 429 7.95 -11.03 -3.87
C GLY A 429 9.32 -10.47 -3.46
N SER A 430 10.36 -10.69 -4.27
CA SER A 430 11.70 -10.10 -4.13
C SER A 430 12.47 -10.17 -5.44
N ARG A 431 13.56 -9.41 -5.56
CA ARG A 431 14.43 -9.36 -6.75
C ARG A 431 14.91 -10.73 -7.23
N SER A 432 14.98 -10.92 -8.54
CA SER A 432 15.58 -12.06 -9.24
C SER A 432 17.04 -12.26 -8.85
N TYR A 433 17.55 -13.49 -9.00
CA TYR A 433 18.95 -13.81 -8.79
C TYR A 433 19.78 -13.32 -9.98
N LYS A 434 20.96 -12.76 -9.69
CA LYS A 434 21.99 -12.55 -10.70
C LYS A 434 22.96 -13.72 -10.61
N GLU A 435 23.05 -14.48 -11.69
CA GLU A 435 23.98 -15.60 -11.83
C GLU A 435 25.41 -15.07 -12.08
N GLU A 436 26.43 -15.92 -11.89
CA GLU A 436 27.84 -15.52 -12.04
C GLU A 436 28.18 -15.07 -13.47
N ASN A 437 27.52 -15.64 -14.47
CA ASN A 437 27.65 -15.25 -15.88
C ASN A 437 26.94 -13.93 -16.22
N GLY A 438 26.21 -13.33 -15.26
CA GLY A 438 25.46 -12.09 -15.43
C GLY A 438 24.00 -12.27 -15.86
N ASP A 439 23.57 -13.49 -16.15
CA ASP A 439 22.17 -13.82 -16.43
C ASP A 439 21.30 -13.62 -15.20
N ILE A 440 19.99 -13.53 -15.43
CA ILE A 440 19.01 -13.31 -14.39
C ILE A 440 18.12 -14.56 -14.26
N THR A 441 18.00 -15.11 -13.06
CA THR A 441 17.05 -16.18 -12.76
C THR A 441 15.90 -15.60 -11.94
N MET A 442 14.68 -15.67 -12.49
CA MET A 442 13.47 -15.21 -11.82
C MET A 442 13.28 -15.93 -10.49
N LYS A 443 12.74 -15.20 -9.52
CA LYS A 443 12.43 -15.76 -8.20
C LYS A 443 11.05 -16.39 -8.18
N TYR A 444 10.73 -17.01 -7.05
CA TYR A 444 9.40 -17.55 -6.80
C TYR A 444 8.32 -16.51 -7.11
N VAL A 445 7.43 -16.90 -8.03
CA VAL A 445 6.25 -16.14 -8.43
C VAL A 445 5.04 -16.72 -7.72
N ASN A 446 4.23 -15.86 -7.11
CA ASN A 446 2.93 -16.28 -6.59
C ASN A 446 1.85 -16.04 -7.65
N PRO A 447 1.36 -17.06 -8.38
CA PRO A 447 0.44 -16.89 -9.50
C PRO A 447 -0.90 -16.25 -9.10
N ARG A 448 -1.23 -16.24 -7.79
CA ARG A 448 -2.44 -15.57 -7.25
C ARG A 448 -2.51 -14.08 -7.57
N TYR A 449 -1.43 -13.42 -7.99
CA TYR A 449 -1.52 -12.02 -8.43
C TYR A 449 -2.56 -11.85 -9.55
N MET A 450 -2.70 -12.85 -10.43
CA MET A 450 -3.66 -12.81 -11.53
C MET A 450 -5.09 -12.74 -11.01
N GLN A 451 -5.46 -13.70 -10.16
CA GLN A 451 -6.77 -13.71 -9.50
C GLN A 451 -6.99 -12.49 -8.58
N ALA A 452 -5.94 -12.01 -7.91
CA ALA A 452 -6.03 -10.95 -6.90
C ALA A 452 -6.20 -9.54 -7.48
N TYR A 453 -5.72 -9.28 -8.71
CA TYR A 453 -5.68 -7.93 -9.27
C TYR A 453 -6.33 -7.80 -10.65
N LEU A 454 -6.29 -8.85 -11.47
CA LEU A 454 -6.85 -8.81 -12.81
C LEU A 454 -8.30 -9.30 -12.83
N ARG A 455 -8.98 -8.89 -13.90
CA ARG A 455 -10.33 -9.32 -14.25
C ARG A 455 -10.44 -9.52 -15.77
N PRO A 456 -11.47 -10.23 -16.24
CA PRO A 456 -11.72 -10.35 -17.67
C PRO A 456 -11.82 -8.96 -18.32
N GLY A 457 -11.17 -8.79 -19.46
CA GLY A 457 -11.08 -7.53 -20.19
C GLY A 457 -9.90 -6.62 -19.84
N ASP A 458 -9.13 -6.93 -18.79
CA ASP A 458 -7.87 -6.25 -18.53
C ASP A 458 -6.82 -6.65 -19.59
N VAL A 459 -5.91 -5.74 -19.91
CA VAL A 459 -4.82 -5.96 -20.88
C VAL A 459 -3.51 -6.15 -20.14
N ILE A 460 -2.80 -7.25 -20.41
CA ILE A 460 -1.44 -7.48 -19.90
C ILE A 460 -0.43 -6.99 -20.94
N LEU A 461 0.53 -6.17 -20.50
CA LEU A 461 1.75 -5.85 -21.21
C LEU A 461 2.92 -6.58 -20.52
N PRO A 462 3.47 -7.66 -21.11
CA PRO A 462 4.66 -8.32 -20.61
C PRO A 462 5.89 -7.44 -20.81
N VAL A 463 6.67 -7.21 -19.75
CA VAL A 463 7.89 -6.39 -19.79
C VAL A 463 9.07 -7.12 -19.19
N ASN A 464 10.16 -7.20 -19.95
CA ASN A 464 11.44 -7.71 -19.50
C ASN A 464 12.44 -6.54 -19.41
N LEU A 465 12.81 -6.16 -18.18
CA LEU A 465 13.82 -5.15 -17.91
C LEU A 465 14.99 -5.75 -17.13
N VAL A 466 16.22 -5.55 -17.61
CA VAL A 466 17.45 -6.05 -16.99
C VAL A 466 18.52 -4.97 -16.90
N GLY A 467 19.54 -5.19 -16.06
CA GLY A 467 20.69 -4.30 -15.90
C GLY A 467 20.57 -3.38 -14.68
N GLY A 468 19.41 -3.33 -14.03
CA GLY A 468 19.20 -2.55 -12.82
C GLY A 468 20.05 -3.05 -11.63
N SER A 469 20.35 -4.35 -11.60
CA SER A 469 21.26 -4.94 -10.61
C SER A 469 22.69 -4.40 -10.71
N ASP A 470 23.18 -4.12 -11.91
CA ASP A 470 24.56 -3.65 -12.15
C ASP A 470 24.79 -2.24 -11.63
N ILE A 471 23.74 -1.40 -11.67
CA ILE A 471 23.77 -0.05 -11.08
C ILE A 471 24.05 -0.11 -9.59
N THR A 472 23.50 -1.12 -8.91
CA THR A 472 23.55 -1.27 -7.44
C THR A 472 24.61 -2.25 -6.96
N ASN A 473 25.60 -2.59 -7.80
CA ASN A 473 26.62 -3.57 -7.45
C ASN A 473 27.68 -2.98 -6.49
N GLY A 474 27.60 -3.37 -5.21
CA GLY A 474 28.55 -2.96 -4.16
C GLY A 474 28.11 -1.76 -3.32
N TRP A 475 29.08 -1.04 -2.73
CA TRP A 475 28.82 0.09 -1.84
C TRP A 475 28.55 1.41 -2.58
N ARG A 476 28.81 1.46 -3.89
CA ARG A 476 28.65 2.65 -4.73
C ARG A 476 27.72 2.32 -5.90
N LEU A 477 27.00 3.34 -6.37
CA LEU A 477 26.25 3.24 -7.61
C LEU A 477 27.23 3.34 -8.78
N SER A 478 27.08 2.44 -9.75
CA SER A 478 27.91 2.38 -10.96
C SER A 478 27.05 2.67 -12.20
N PRO A 479 27.59 3.37 -13.21
CA PRO A 479 26.92 3.47 -14.50
C PRO A 479 26.71 2.09 -15.13
N ALA A 480 25.51 1.81 -15.62
CA ALA A 480 25.20 0.56 -16.32
C ALA A 480 24.15 0.75 -17.41
N THR A 481 24.15 -0.17 -18.36
CA THR A 481 23.19 -0.23 -19.47
C THR A 481 21.95 -0.99 -19.06
N LEU A 482 20.78 -0.42 -19.32
CA LEU A 482 19.50 -1.08 -19.13
C LEU A 482 19.04 -1.71 -20.44
N GLY A 483 18.52 -2.93 -20.39
CA GLY A 483 17.92 -3.60 -21.53
C GLY A 483 16.41 -3.73 -21.35
N LEU A 484 15.64 -3.24 -22.32
CA LEU A 484 14.18 -3.30 -22.31
C LEU A 484 13.69 -4.13 -23.50
N SER A 485 12.84 -5.11 -23.20
CA SER A 485 12.00 -5.78 -24.19
C SER A 485 10.55 -5.84 -23.71
N VAL A 486 9.62 -5.85 -24.65
CA VAL A 486 8.18 -5.89 -24.39
C VAL A 486 7.53 -6.95 -25.26
N GLY A 487 6.64 -7.73 -24.67
CA GLY A 487 5.84 -8.71 -25.38
C GLY A 487 4.60 -8.08 -26.00
N LYS A 488 3.99 -8.78 -26.97
CA LYS A 488 2.70 -8.37 -27.53
C LYS A 488 1.65 -8.30 -26.41
N PRO A 489 0.84 -7.22 -26.34
CA PRO A 489 -0.22 -7.14 -25.35
C PRO A 489 -1.33 -8.15 -25.66
N TYR A 490 -1.97 -8.65 -24.61
CA TYR A 490 -3.12 -9.54 -24.75
C TYR A 490 -4.14 -9.30 -23.64
N GLN A 491 -5.39 -9.64 -23.94
CA GLN A 491 -6.53 -9.45 -23.06
C GLN A 491 -6.72 -10.67 -22.17
N VAL A 492 -7.03 -10.44 -20.90
CA VAL A 492 -7.37 -11.47 -19.94
C VAL A 492 -8.81 -11.91 -20.17
N ASP A 493 -9.04 -13.21 -20.28
CA ASP A 493 -10.38 -13.79 -20.32
C ASP A 493 -10.77 -14.42 -18.97
N ALA A 494 -11.99 -14.98 -18.89
CA ALA A 494 -12.48 -15.63 -17.66
C ALA A 494 -11.74 -16.93 -17.35
N GLU A 495 -11.40 -17.72 -18.37
CA GLU A 495 -10.69 -18.99 -18.22
C GLU A 495 -9.30 -18.77 -17.60
N MET A 496 -8.62 -17.69 -18.00
CA MET A 496 -7.34 -17.31 -17.42
C MET A 496 -7.42 -17.02 -15.92
N ILE A 497 -8.50 -16.39 -15.46
CA ILE A 497 -8.73 -16.12 -14.04
C ILE A 497 -9.05 -17.39 -13.26
N GLU A 498 -9.79 -18.33 -13.86
CA GLU A 498 -10.10 -19.63 -13.26
C GLU A 498 -8.85 -20.51 -13.16
N ASN A 499 -8.02 -20.51 -14.21
CA ASN A 499 -6.77 -21.26 -14.31
C ASN A 499 -5.53 -20.45 -13.87
N TYR A 500 -5.72 -19.49 -12.96
CA TYR A 500 -4.69 -18.52 -12.57
C TYR A 500 -3.36 -19.16 -12.12
N GLU A 501 -3.40 -20.38 -11.55
CA GLU A 501 -2.21 -21.10 -11.06
C GLU A 501 -1.24 -21.46 -12.19
N ILE A 502 -1.77 -21.70 -13.39
CA ILE A 502 -1.01 -22.02 -14.60
C ILE A 502 -0.76 -20.72 -15.36
N GLU A 503 -1.82 -19.98 -15.68
CA GLU A 503 -1.77 -18.80 -16.54
C GLU A 503 -0.93 -17.67 -15.94
N GLY A 504 -1.00 -17.48 -14.62
CA GLY A 504 -0.15 -16.53 -13.91
C GLY A 504 1.35 -16.84 -14.03
N LEU A 505 1.73 -18.11 -14.19
CA LEU A 505 3.11 -18.53 -14.44
C LEU A 505 3.48 -18.46 -15.93
N GLU A 506 2.55 -18.76 -16.85
CA GLU A 506 2.76 -18.63 -18.29
C GLU A 506 3.07 -17.17 -18.69
N VAL A 507 2.44 -16.19 -18.05
CA VAL A 507 2.82 -14.77 -18.20
C VAL A 507 4.30 -14.56 -17.91
N MET A 508 4.80 -15.14 -16.82
CA MET A 508 6.21 -14.97 -16.41
C MET A 508 7.18 -15.74 -17.30
N LYS A 509 6.79 -16.92 -17.80
CA LYS A 509 7.55 -17.65 -18.82
C LYS A 509 7.64 -16.86 -20.12
N THR A 510 6.54 -16.22 -20.53
CA THR A 510 6.51 -15.32 -21.69
C THR A 510 7.48 -14.16 -21.50
N ILE A 511 7.48 -13.53 -20.32
CA ILE A 511 8.43 -12.45 -19.98
C ILE A 511 9.89 -12.94 -20.03
N ALA A 512 10.18 -14.13 -19.47
CA ALA A 512 11.52 -14.71 -19.48
C ALA A 512 12.01 -15.05 -20.90
N ALA A 513 11.10 -15.43 -21.80
CA ALA A 513 11.41 -15.75 -23.19
C ALA A 513 11.69 -14.51 -24.06
N LEU A 514 11.34 -13.30 -23.61
CA LEU A 514 11.64 -12.08 -24.35
C LEU A 514 13.15 -11.88 -24.51
N PRO A 515 13.63 -11.53 -25.72
CA PRO A 515 15.04 -11.28 -25.98
C PRO A 515 15.51 -10.06 -25.18
N ASN A 516 16.72 -10.11 -24.63
CA ASN A 516 17.27 -8.97 -23.88
C ASN A 516 18.80 -8.98 -23.87
N ILE A 517 19.43 -7.91 -23.38
CA ILE A 517 20.90 -7.80 -23.28
C ILE A 517 21.51 -8.82 -22.30
N LYS A 518 20.67 -9.38 -21.41
CA LYS A 518 20.99 -10.48 -20.49
C LYS A 518 19.89 -11.52 -20.60
N LYS A 519 20.25 -12.80 -20.53
CA LYS A 519 19.24 -13.87 -20.58
C LYS A 519 18.51 -13.94 -19.25
N VAL A 520 17.18 -14.11 -19.34
CA VAL A 520 16.31 -14.29 -18.18
C VAL A 520 15.80 -15.71 -18.16
N HIS A 521 15.92 -16.38 -17.02
CA HIS A 521 15.53 -17.78 -16.85
C HIS A 521 14.35 -17.88 -15.89
N PHE A 522 13.29 -18.55 -16.33
CA PHE A 522 12.25 -19.05 -15.44
C PHE A 522 12.61 -20.47 -15.00
N SER A 523 12.90 -20.67 -13.71
CA SER A 523 13.36 -21.96 -13.17
C SER A 523 12.24 -22.69 -12.43
N SER A 524 11.89 -23.89 -12.91
CA SER A 524 10.94 -24.77 -12.22
C SER A 524 11.43 -25.17 -10.82
N ASP A 525 12.74 -25.32 -10.63
CA ASP A 525 13.34 -25.63 -9.32
C ASP A 525 13.16 -24.49 -8.31
N VAL A 526 13.39 -23.25 -8.74
CA VAL A 526 13.13 -22.07 -7.91
C VAL A 526 11.63 -21.96 -7.60
N GLN A 527 10.77 -22.22 -8.58
CA GLN A 527 9.32 -22.18 -8.40
C GLN A 527 8.80 -23.29 -7.45
N ALA A 528 9.41 -24.47 -7.49
CA ALA A 528 9.14 -25.57 -6.56
C ALA A 528 9.74 -25.34 -5.16
N GLY A 529 10.65 -24.37 -5.02
CA GLY A 529 11.35 -24.06 -3.78
C GLY A 529 12.51 -25.00 -3.45
N SER A 530 12.96 -25.82 -4.42
CA SER A 530 14.13 -26.70 -4.29
C SER A 530 15.46 -25.92 -4.37
N ARG A 531 15.46 -24.78 -5.07
CA ARG A 531 16.56 -23.79 -5.10
C ARG A 531 16.10 -22.50 -4.40
N ARG A 532 16.86 -22.04 -3.40
CA ARG A 532 16.54 -20.84 -2.58
C ARG A 532 17.54 -19.70 -2.77
#